data_AF-A0A1G2MCU4-F1
#
_entry.id   AF-A0A1G2MCU4-F1
#
_cell.length_a   1.000
_cell.length_b   1.000
_cell.length_c   1.000
_cell.angle_alpha   90.00
_cell.angle_beta   90.00
_cell.angle_gamma   90.00
#
_symmetry.space_group_name_H-M   'P 1'
#
loop_
_entity.id
_entity.type
_entity.pdbx_description
1 polymer ?
#
loop_
_entity_poly.entity_id
_entity_poly.type
_entity_poly.pdbx_seq_one_letter_code
_entity_poly.pdbx_strand_id
1 'polypeptide(L)'
;MEIMKTENTPPTAEPSEALTFASYRVNKVWLPKFLRLDAIEALRRARSFKQGDERFPGLKTATLELSEGIANQPESYFQKRQELVIGTGGGRFGKFGESATEAMTEFLGIEEDRPLQRITAAVRKTVEDAGSRTELPAIIRIMHRVINRHAVANYIIAVMHYVHHGLIHRRVKNVDDGTLLSFYEEMCGGKSPLFTDERACKSLRQLVQKSVERKNNSILELSAITDCLICEEGPKEGKKIVQNLLRGLYQDELLYWEAVDLCQTAQRHTVKTQHYGKETEIKAIFVQTDNPLIPHASHSKEVQGIGIVVVQNVAGNLAIYMDQKLPVSLVCLWQMIQTLELLASGWNPRNIPWQALKVVDTHADIQDKWKYIFRKKKIMNGFSQGDVPATAIKGEALLYAIQHAFHSYGVPKWMREQGIIARKRSVAHQPTSEAKPTDPSPEPATAAAGTNDLEEAINNAKPQKPRGRKTSSEKDEQAPVAA
;
A
#
# COMPACT_ATOMS: atom_id res chain seq x y z
N MET A 1 -8.11 17.00 -76.37
CA MET A 1 -8.50 15.81 -75.60
C MET A 1 -7.22 15.05 -75.32
N GLU A 2 -6.56 15.37 -74.22
CA GLU A 2 -5.39 14.67 -73.70
C GLU A 2 -5.35 14.94 -72.20
N ILE A 3 -5.23 13.87 -71.43
CA ILE A 3 -5.37 13.81 -69.97
C ILE A 3 -3.98 14.03 -69.37
N MET A 4 -3.77 15.13 -68.65
CA MET A 4 -2.61 15.25 -67.75
C MET A 4 -3.01 14.84 -66.34
N LYS A 5 -2.35 13.77 -65.89
CA LYS A 5 -2.43 13.17 -64.55
C LYS A 5 -1.90 14.17 -63.51
N THR A 6 -2.72 14.53 -62.53
CA THR A 6 -2.26 15.09 -61.26
C THR A 6 -1.80 13.93 -60.36
N GLU A 7 -0.50 13.87 -60.10
CA GLU A 7 0.09 13.00 -59.08
C GLU A 7 -0.37 13.46 -57.69
N ASN A 8 -1.07 12.56 -56.97
CA ASN A 8 -1.32 12.69 -55.55
C ASN A 8 -0.03 12.36 -54.79
N THR A 9 0.74 13.37 -54.42
CA THR A 9 1.75 13.22 -53.38
C THR A 9 1.04 13.29 -52.02
N PRO A 10 1.12 12.27 -51.16
CA PRO A 10 0.57 12.35 -49.81
C PRO A 10 1.31 13.44 -49.02
N PRO A 11 0.64 14.15 -48.09
CA PRO A 11 1.29 15.18 -47.30
C PRO A 11 2.42 14.53 -46.51
N THR A 12 3.63 15.05 -46.73
CA THR A 12 4.82 14.79 -45.94
C THR A 12 4.45 15.00 -44.48
N ALA A 13 4.47 13.93 -43.69
CA ALA A 13 4.30 14.02 -42.25
C ALA A 13 5.33 15.02 -41.73
N GLU A 14 4.84 16.11 -41.14
CA GLU A 14 5.66 17.01 -40.36
C GLU A 14 6.43 16.16 -39.33
N PRO A 15 7.75 16.31 -39.22
CA PRO A 15 8.50 15.63 -38.19
C PRO A 15 7.92 16.05 -36.84
N SER A 16 7.50 15.05 -36.05
CA SER A 16 6.98 15.29 -34.71
C SER A 16 7.95 16.17 -33.94
N GLU A 17 7.43 17.23 -33.30
CA GLU A 17 8.20 18.09 -32.42
C GLU A 17 8.84 17.25 -31.31
N ALA A 18 10.07 16.81 -31.54
CA ALA A 18 10.98 16.39 -30.50
C ALA A 18 11.33 17.65 -29.69
N LEU A 19 10.43 18.03 -28.79
CA LEU A 19 10.68 19.03 -27.75
C LEU A 19 11.96 18.62 -27.02
N THR A 20 13.05 19.33 -27.33
CA THR A 20 14.33 19.20 -26.65
C THR A 20 14.12 19.59 -25.19
N PHE A 21 14.08 18.58 -24.33
CA PHE A 21 13.90 18.80 -22.91
C PHE A 21 15.11 19.54 -22.33
N ALA A 22 14.92 20.79 -21.91
CA ALA A 22 15.93 21.55 -21.21
C ALA A 22 16.19 20.94 -19.82
N SER A 23 17.45 20.85 -19.42
CA SER A 23 17.82 20.46 -18.05
C SER A 23 17.23 21.46 -17.05
N TYR A 24 16.83 20.99 -15.88
CA TYR A 24 16.31 21.86 -14.81
C TYR A 24 16.77 21.39 -13.44
N ARG A 25 16.97 22.37 -12.54
CA ARG A 25 17.38 22.07 -11.17
C ARG A 25 16.25 21.37 -10.41
N VAL A 26 16.58 20.31 -9.68
CA VAL A 26 15.65 19.56 -8.83
C VAL A 26 16.04 19.76 -7.37
N ASN A 27 15.12 20.28 -6.56
CA ASN A 27 15.29 20.42 -5.11
C ASN A 27 14.40 19.44 -4.32
N LYS A 28 13.37 18.86 -4.95
CA LYS A 28 12.42 17.95 -4.32
C LYS A 28 12.07 16.81 -5.26
N VAL A 29 11.95 15.59 -4.71
CA VAL A 29 11.47 14.41 -5.44
C VAL A 29 10.24 13.85 -4.75
N TRP A 30 9.16 13.67 -5.50
CA TRP A 30 7.96 13.00 -5.07
C TRP A 30 8.02 11.51 -5.43
N LEU A 31 7.86 10.66 -4.41
CA LEU A 31 7.76 9.21 -4.54
C LEU A 31 6.43 8.69 -3.99
N PRO A 32 5.98 7.49 -4.39
CA PRO A 32 4.73 6.92 -3.89
C PRO A 32 4.83 6.66 -2.40
N LYS A 33 3.78 6.98 -1.64
CA LYS A 33 3.69 6.74 -0.19
C LYS A 33 4.02 5.31 0.17
N PHE A 34 3.58 4.36 -0.65
CA PHE A 34 3.80 2.93 -0.44
C PHE A 34 5.12 2.39 -1.01
N LEU A 35 5.97 3.27 -1.56
CA LEU A 35 7.30 2.98 -2.10
C LEU A 35 7.35 1.76 -3.02
N ARG A 36 7.48 1.99 -4.32
CA ARG A 36 7.57 0.91 -5.31
C ARG A 36 9.02 0.74 -5.75
N LEU A 37 9.47 -0.52 -5.90
CA LEU A 37 10.82 -0.81 -6.38
C LEU A 37 11.11 -0.09 -7.71
N ASP A 38 10.15 -0.06 -8.62
CA ASP A 38 10.24 0.65 -9.89
C ASP A 38 10.51 2.16 -9.74
N ALA A 39 9.80 2.86 -8.86
CA ALA A 39 10.05 4.27 -8.60
C ALA A 39 11.41 4.51 -7.95
N ILE A 40 11.85 3.60 -7.07
CA ILE A 40 13.15 3.69 -6.39
C ILE A 40 14.29 3.44 -7.39
N GLU A 41 14.15 2.46 -8.28
CA GLU A 41 15.14 2.16 -9.32
C GLU A 41 15.24 3.28 -10.35
N ALA A 42 14.12 3.87 -10.77
CA ALA A 42 14.11 5.08 -11.60
C ALA A 42 14.90 6.22 -10.93
N LEU A 43 14.67 6.46 -9.63
CA LEU A 43 15.43 7.44 -8.87
C LEU A 43 16.91 7.09 -8.76
N ARG A 44 17.26 5.80 -8.59
CA ARG A 44 18.67 5.34 -8.61
C ARG A 44 19.33 5.71 -9.93
N ARG A 45 18.69 5.44 -11.07
CA ARG A 45 19.24 5.78 -12.40
C ARG A 45 19.48 7.27 -12.55
N ALA A 46 18.49 8.07 -12.18
CA ALA A 46 18.61 9.52 -12.23
C ALA A 46 19.74 10.07 -11.32
N ARG A 47 20.05 9.42 -10.20
CA ARG A 47 21.13 9.85 -9.28
C ARG A 47 22.51 9.27 -9.58
N SER A 48 22.59 8.08 -10.14
CA SER A 48 23.84 7.33 -10.28
C SER A 48 24.54 7.54 -11.62
N PHE A 49 23.81 7.94 -12.68
CA PHE A 49 24.36 8.10 -14.02
C PHE A 49 24.66 9.57 -14.31
N LYS A 50 25.74 9.83 -15.05
CA LYS A 50 26.19 11.18 -15.42
C LYS A 50 25.09 11.97 -16.13
N GLN A 51 24.36 11.31 -17.04
CA GLN A 51 23.23 11.88 -17.76
C GLN A 51 22.12 12.35 -16.82
N GLY A 52 21.93 11.66 -15.69
CA GLY A 52 20.99 12.05 -14.65
C GLY A 52 21.37 13.37 -13.97
N ASP A 53 22.64 13.55 -13.62
CA ASP A 53 23.15 14.81 -13.07
C ASP A 53 23.06 15.97 -14.09
N GLU A 54 23.32 15.69 -15.37
CA GLU A 54 23.24 16.67 -16.46
C GLU A 54 21.79 17.12 -16.73
N ARG A 55 20.82 16.19 -16.67
CA ARG A 55 19.40 16.47 -16.89
C ARG A 55 18.68 17.04 -15.67
N PHE A 56 19.08 16.61 -14.48
CA PHE A 56 18.47 16.97 -13.19
C PHE A 56 19.51 17.48 -12.18
N PRO A 57 20.17 18.63 -12.42
CA PRO A 57 21.13 19.19 -11.47
C PRO A 57 20.50 19.38 -10.08
N GLY A 58 21.21 19.00 -9.02
CA GLY A 58 20.72 19.10 -7.63
C GLY A 58 19.96 17.87 -7.10
N LEU A 59 19.62 16.89 -7.96
CA LEU A 59 18.85 15.70 -7.58
C LEU A 59 19.48 14.86 -6.45
N LYS A 60 20.82 14.82 -6.37
CA LYS A 60 21.56 14.11 -5.31
C LYS A 60 21.29 14.66 -3.91
N THR A 61 21.01 15.96 -3.80
CA THR A 61 20.72 16.65 -2.53
C THR A 61 19.24 16.97 -2.35
N ALA A 62 18.39 16.60 -3.31
CA ALA A 62 16.96 16.88 -3.27
C ALA A 62 16.23 16.14 -2.13
N THR A 63 15.30 16.84 -1.49
CA THR A 63 14.45 16.27 -0.43
C THR A 63 13.49 15.22 -1.00
N LEU A 64 13.33 14.10 -0.32
CA LEU A 64 12.41 13.03 -0.71
C LEU A 64 11.08 13.16 0.03
N GLU A 65 10.01 13.38 -0.72
CA GLU A 65 8.65 13.48 -0.22
C GLU A 65 7.79 12.30 -0.68
N LEU A 66 6.92 11.84 0.20
CA LEU A 66 6.07 10.67 -0.04
C LEU A 66 4.61 11.09 -0.19
N SER A 67 3.97 10.71 -1.30
CA SER A 67 2.58 11.10 -1.60
C SER A 67 1.68 9.93 -1.99
N GLU A 68 0.39 10.00 -1.63
CA GLU A 68 -0.65 9.06 -2.10
C GLU A 68 -1.04 9.31 -3.56
N GLY A 69 -0.73 10.50 -4.06
CA GLY A 69 -1.01 10.94 -5.41
C GLY A 69 -0.76 12.44 -5.52
N ILE A 70 -0.26 12.89 -6.65
CA ILE A 70 -0.19 14.33 -6.95
C ILE A 70 -1.11 14.66 -8.12
N ALA A 71 -1.48 15.93 -8.24
CA ALA A 71 -2.32 16.40 -9.33
C ALA A 71 -1.72 16.03 -10.69
N ASN A 72 -2.57 15.60 -11.63
CA ASN A 72 -2.15 15.23 -12.98
C ASN A 72 -1.82 16.48 -13.80
N GLN A 73 -0.63 17.03 -13.55
CA GLN A 73 -0.10 18.20 -14.22
C GLN A 73 0.98 17.79 -15.24
N PRO A 74 1.21 18.60 -16.30
CA PRO A 74 2.30 18.35 -17.25
C PRO A 74 3.67 18.52 -16.59
N GLU A 75 4.70 17.91 -17.15
CA GLU A 75 6.08 17.99 -16.63
C GLU A 75 6.57 19.44 -16.48
N SER A 76 6.17 20.35 -17.37
CA SER A 76 6.51 21.77 -17.31
C SER A 76 6.02 22.48 -16.05
N TYR A 77 4.94 22.01 -15.42
CA TYR A 77 4.46 22.50 -14.13
C TYR A 77 5.46 22.17 -13.01
N PHE A 78 5.96 20.93 -13.00
CA PHE A 78 6.90 20.46 -11.98
C PHE A 78 8.31 21.03 -12.18
N GLN A 79 8.74 21.21 -13.43
CA GLN A 79 9.99 21.90 -13.79
C GLN A 79 10.08 23.31 -13.19
N LYS A 80 9.02 24.12 -13.35
CA LYS A 80 8.95 25.48 -12.80
C LYS A 80 9.09 25.50 -11.27
N ARG A 81 8.68 24.42 -10.61
CA ARG A 81 8.73 24.25 -9.15
C ARG A 81 10.00 23.54 -8.67
N GLN A 82 10.88 23.13 -9.58
CA GLN A 82 12.10 22.37 -9.28
C GLN A 82 11.77 21.05 -8.55
N GLU A 83 10.66 20.43 -8.95
CA GLU A 83 10.14 19.17 -8.39
C GLU A 83 10.26 18.05 -9.45
N LEU A 84 10.74 16.88 -9.05
CA LEU A 84 10.74 15.68 -9.89
C LEU A 84 9.71 14.69 -9.37
N VAL A 85 8.87 14.16 -10.27
CA VAL A 85 7.74 13.29 -9.93
C VAL A 85 7.99 11.90 -10.47
N ILE A 86 7.98 10.89 -9.60
CA ILE A 86 8.22 9.50 -10.01
C ILE A 86 7.15 8.59 -9.40
N GLY A 87 6.34 7.95 -10.26
CA GLY A 87 5.33 6.96 -9.90
C GLY A 87 4.13 7.43 -9.07
N THR A 88 3.92 8.74 -8.85
CA THR A 88 2.85 9.29 -7.98
C THR A 88 1.63 9.87 -8.72
N GLY A 89 1.51 9.67 -10.03
CA GLY A 89 0.57 10.42 -10.87
C GLY A 89 1.17 11.76 -11.32
N GLY A 90 0.84 12.23 -12.51
CA GLY A 90 1.37 13.48 -13.08
C GLY A 90 2.82 13.41 -13.58
N GLY A 91 3.25 14.41 -14.34
CA GLY A 91 4.60 14.47 -14.89
C GLY A 91 4.92 13.36 -15.89
N ARG A 92 6.17 13.32 -16.37
CA ARG A 92 6.59 12.31 -17.37
C ARG A 92 6.76 10.92 -16.76
N PHE A 93 7.28 10.84 -15.53
CA PHE A 93 7.63 9.58 -14.86
C PHE A 93 6.61 9.16 -13.79
N GLY A 94 5.51 9.89 -13.64
CA GLY A 94 4.46 9.59 -12.67
C GLY A 94 3.27 8.81 -13.21
N LYS A 95 3.22 8.48 -14.51
CA LYS A 95 2.09 7.76 -15.10
C LYS A 95 1.86 6.40 -14.44
N PHE A 96 0.65 6.19 -13.93
CA PHE A 96 0.28 4.93 -13.29
C PHE A 96 0.19 3.80 -14.30
N GLY A 97 0.86 2.68 -14.02
CA GLY A 97 0.82 1.47 -14.84
C GLY A 97 1.93 1.37 -15.88
N GLU A 98 2.67 2.45 -16.11
CA GLU A 98 3.91 2.44 -16.91
C GLU A 98 5.13 2.25 -15.99
N SER A 99 6.19 1.64 -16.53
CA SER A 99 7.46 1.43 -15.81
C SER A 99 8.23 2.75 -15.73
N ALA A 100 8.30 3.33 -14.53
CA ALA A 100 9.05 4.56 -14.30
C ALA A 100 10.55 4.35 -14.59
N THR A 101 11.06 3.14 -14.35
CA THR A 101 12.45 2.76 -14.64
C THR A 101 12.74 2.82 -16.14
N GLU A 102 11.91 2.19 -16.97
CA GLU A 102 12.10 2.19 -18.43
C GLU A 102 11.97 3.61 -18.98
N ALA A 103 10.95 4.37 -18.54
CA ALA A 103 10.75 5.76 -18.95
C ALA A 103 11.94 6.66 -18.58
N MET A 104 12.52 6.50 -17.38
CA MET A 104 13.71 7.23 -16.95
C MET A 104 14.94 6.85 -17.77
N THR A 105 15.07 5.56 -18.11
CA THR A 105 16.21 5.03 -18.88
C THR A 105 16.23 5.58 -20.30
N GLU A 106 15.08 5.51 -20.96
CA GLU A 106 14.87 6.08 -22.30
C GLU A 106 15.13 7.59 -22.29
N PHE A 107 14.58 8.29 -21.29
CA PHE A 107 14.73 9.73 -21.17
C PHE A 107 16.19 10.18 -20.97
N LEU A 108 16.94 9.46 -20.14
CA LEU A 108 18.34 9.76 -19.88
C LEU A 108 19.28 9.27 -20.99
N GLY A 109 18.78 8.48 -21.95
CA GLY A 109 19.61 7.87 -22.99
C GLY A 109 20.66 6.92 -22.40
N ILE A 110 20.30 6.16 -21.35
CA ILE A 110 21.22 5.21 -20.73
C ILE A 110 21.28 3.96 -21.61
N GLU A 111 22.46 3.67 -22.14
CA GLU A 111 22.74 2.38 -22.77
C GLU A 111 22.83 1.30 -21.68
N GLU A 112 21.85 0.40 -21.68
CA GLU A 112 21.80 -0.67 -20.69
C GLU A 112 22.75 -1.81 -21.04
N ASP A 113 23.75 -2.03 -20.19
CA ASP A 113 24.56 -3.24 -20.22
C ASP A 113 23.75 -4.47 -19.77
N ARG A 114 24.33 -5.68 -19.93
CA ARG A 114 23.64 -6.93 -19.55
C ARG A 114 23.18 -6.93 -18.08
N PRO A 115 23.99 -6.49 -17.09
CA PRO A 115 23.54 -6.31 -15.71
C PRO A 115 22.31 -5.41 -15.54
N LEU A 116 22.30 -4.21 -16.13
CA LEU A 116 21.19 -3.26 -16.04
C LEU A 116 19.93 -3.82 -16.70
N GLN A 117 20.05 -4.45 -17.87
CA GLN A 117 18.92 -5.11 -18.54
C GLN A 117 18.27 -6.16 -17.63
N ARG A 118 19.07 -6.95 -16.89
CA ARG A 118 18.55 -7.93 -15.92
C ARG A 118 17.81 -7.25 -14.77
N ILE A 119 18.29 -6.10 -14.29
CA ILE A 119 17.61 -5.30 -13.27
C ILE A 119 16.28 -4.77 -13.82
N THR A 120 16.28 -4.17 -15.01
CA THR A 120 15.07 -3.63 -15.66
C THR A 120 14.02 -4.71 -15.83
N ALA A 121 14.39 -5.87 -16.36
CA ALA A 121 13.48 -7.00 -16.53
C ALA A 121 12.90 -7.48 -15.18
N ALA A 122 13.73 -7.57 -14.14
CA ALA A 122 13.26 -7.98 -12.81
C ALA A 122 12.30 -6.95 -12.19
N VAL A 123 12.62 -5.65 -12.32
CA VAL A 123 11.79 -4.54 -11.82
C VAL A 123 10.46 -4.46 -12.57
N ARG A 124 10.50 -4.55 -13.91
CA ARG A 124 9.30 -4.59 -14.76
C ARG A 124 8.36 -5.71 -14.36
N LYS A 125 8.90 -6.92 -14.12
CA LYS A 125 8.10 -8.05 -13.64
C LYS A 125 7.39 -7.74 -12.31
N THR A 126 8.00 -6.94 -11.42
CA THR A 126 7.34 -6.52 -10.18
C THR A 126 6.16 -5.56 -10.40
N VAL A 127 6.19 -4.79 -11.50
CA VAL A 127 5.09 -3.92 -11.93
C VAL A 127 3.97 -4.74 -12.57
N GLU A 128 4.31 -5.66 -13.46
CA GLU A 128 3.37 -6.52 -14.19
C GLU A 128 2.66 -7.54 -13.28
N ASP A 129 3.41 -8.21 -12.39
CA ASP A 129 2.87 -9.31 -11.58
C ASP A 129 2.10 -8.84 -10.32
N ALA A 130 1.93 -7.52 -10.12
CA ALA A 130 1.26 -6.92 -8.94
C ALA A 130 1.60 -7.59 -7.59
N GLY A 131 2.80 -8.17 -7.45
CA GLY A 131 3.13 -9.08 -6.36
C GLY A 131 4.10 -10.21 -6.74
N SER A 132 5.19 -9.91 -7.47
CA SER A 132 6.24 -10.92 -7.69
C SER A 132 6.66 -11.56 -6.36
N ARG A 133 6.87 -12.89 -6.37
CA ARG A 133 7.22 -13.71 -5.19
C ARG A 133 8.65 -13.50 -4.66
N THR A 134 9.23 -12.33 -4.88
CA THR A 134 10.60 -12.02 -4.46
C THR A 134 10.56 -11.18 -3.19
N GLU A 135 11.54 -11.34 -2.30
CA GLU A 135 11.46 -10.71 -0.98
C GLU A 135 11.70 -9.19 -1.04
N LEU A 136 12.54 -8.66 -1.94
CA LEU A 136 12.87 -7.23 -1.92
C LEU A 136 11.65 -6.29 -2.07
N PRO A 137 10.73 -6.47 -3.04
CA PRO A 137 9.50 -5.67 -3.12
C PRO A 137 8.62 -5.75 -1.87
N ALA A 138 8.57 -6.91 -1.22
CA ALA A 138 7.83 -7.08 0.03
C ALA A 138 8.54 -6.34 1.18
N ILE A 139 9.87 -6.46 1.26
CA ILE A 139 10.70 -5.82 2.28
C ILE A 139 10.56 -4.30 2.22
N ILE A 140 10.55 -3.67 1.04
CA ILE A 140 10.36 -2.22 0.89
C ILE A 140 9.11 -1.72 1.64
N ARG A 141 8.02 -2.50 1.62
CA ARG A 141 6.75 -2.13 2.27
C ARG A 141 6.83 -2.18 3.79
N ILE A 142 7.74 -2.98 4.36
CA ILE A 142 7.85 -3.21 5.81
C ILE A 142 9.09 -2.55 6.43
N MET A 143 10.06 -2.10 5.63
CA MET A 143 11.31 -1.50 6.13
C MET A 143 11.10 -0.29 7.04
N HIS A 144 10.03 0.48 6.81
CA HIS A 144 9.70 1.66 7.61
C HIS A 144 9.41 1.36 9.10
N ARG A 145 9.29 0.08 9.47
CA ARG A 145 9.15 -0.37 10.87
C ARG A 145 10.49 -0.49 11.60
N VAL A 146 11.59 -0.60 10.87
CA VAL A 146 12.96 -0.71 11.41
C VAL A 146 13.74 0.58 11.22
N ILE A 147 13.50 1.29 10.12
CA ILE A 147 14.19 2.53 9.76
C ILE A 147 13.18 3.64 9.47
N ASN A 148 13.63 4.89 9.51
CA ASN A 148 12.78 6.04 9.15
C ASN A 148 12.20 5.85 7.74
N ARG A 149 10.89 6.09 7.58
CA ARG A 149 10.16 5.92 6.31
C ARG A 149 10.81 6.70 5.15
N HIS A 150 11.28 7.93 5.38
CA HIS A 150 11.94 8.74 4.35
C HIS A 150 13.33 8.21 3.99
N ALA A 151 13.97 7.45 4.87
CA ALA A 151 15.26 6.82 4.62
C ALA A 151 15.15 5.53 3.80
N VAL A 152 13.97 4.90 3.72
CA VAL A 152 13.77 3.61 3.04
C VAL A 152 14.20 3.67 1.57
N ALA A 153 13.84 4.73 0.84
CA ALA A 153 14.22 4.85 -0.57
C ALA A 153 15.74 4.85 -0.76
N ASN A 154 16.47 5.67 0.00
CA ASN A 154 17.93 5.73 -0.06
C ASN A 154 18.59 4.39 0.33
N TYR A 155 18.02 3.73 1.33
CA TYR A 155 18.47 2.41 1.77
C TYR A 155 18.37 1.37 0.66
N ILE A 156 17.25 1.36 -0.08
CA ILE A 156 17.00 0.42 -1.17
C ILE A 156 17.82 0.79 -2.41
N ILE A 157 18.06 2.09 -2.68
CA ILE A 157 19.00 2.55 -3.70
C ILE A 157 20.39 1.94 -3.44
N ALA A 158 20.88 1.96 -2.21
CA ALA A 158 22.17 1.37 -1.85
C ALA A 158 22.18 -0.14 -2.13
N VAL A 159 21.14 -0.87 -1.70
CA VAL A 159 20.99 -2.31 -1.98
C VAL A 159 21.05 -2.59 -3.49
N MET A 160 20.29 -1.84 -4.29
CA MET A 160 20.26 -2.01 -5.76
C MET A 160 21.60 -1.66 -6.42
N HIS A 161 22.35 -0.72 -5.86
CA HIS A 161 23.71 -0.41 -6.30
C HIS A 161 24.64 -1.62 -6.17
N TYR A 162 24.56 -2.32 -5.03
CA TYR A 162 25.37 -3.53 -4.79
C TYR A 162 24.89 -4.74 -5.56
N VAL A 163 23.57 -4.88 -5.79
CA VAL A 163 23.06 -5.89 -6.73
C VAL A 163 23.64 -5.65 -8.12
N HIS A 164 23.64 -4.41 -8.60
CA HIS A 164 24.24 -4.06 -9.89
C HIS A 164 25.74 -4.40 -9.93
N HIS A 165 26.49 -3.98 -8.91
CA HIS A 165 27.92 -4.29 -8.77
C HIS A 165 28.19 -5.81 -8.77
N GLY A 166 27.47 -6.57 -7.96
CA GLY A 166 27.61 -8.03 -7.87
C GLY A 166 27.29 -8.77 -9.18
N LEU A 167 26.46 -8.18 -10.05
CA LEU A 167 26.18 -8.69 -11.40
C LEU A 167 27.32 -8.41 -12.39
N ILE A 168 28.00 -7.27 -12.27
CA ILE A 168 29.17 -6.91 -13.09
C ILE A 168 30.36 -7.80 -12.71
N HIS A 169 30.69 -7.86 -11.43
CA HIS A 169 31.94 -8.46 -10.93
C HIS A 169 31.84 -9.97 -10.65
N ARG A 170 30.76 -10.65 -11.11
CA ARG A 170 30.47 -12.09 -10.93
C ARG A 170 30.86 -12.62 -9.53
N ARG A 171 29.97 -12.41 -8.54
CA ARG A 171 30.03 -13.02 -7.18
C ARG A 171 31.44 -13.42 -6.74
N VAL A 172 32.27 -12.40 -6.51
CA VAL A 172 33.56 -12.50 -5.79
C VAL A 172 33.36 -13.34 -4.52
N LYS A 173 34.38 -14.10 -4.11
CA LYS A 173 34.33 -14.96 -2.92
C LYS A 173 33.69 -14.20 -1.74
N ASN A 174 32.69 -14.81 -1.10
CA ASN A 174 32.09 -14.25 0.11
C ASN A 174 33.19 -14.06 1.16
N VAL A 175 33.18 -12.92 1.85
CA VAL A 175 34.03 -12.72 3.03
C VAL A 175 33.39 -13.53 4.16
N ASP A 176 34.14 -14.49 4.71
CA ASP A 176 33.84 -15.20 5.97
C ASP A 176 32.59 -16.11 6.04
N ASP A 177 32.37 -17.02 5.07
CA ASP A 177 31.25 -18.00 5.09
C ASP A 177 29.86 -17.39 5.37
N GLY A 178 29.74 -16.06 5.27
CA GLY A 178 28.53 -15.32 5.57
C GLY A 178 27.45 -15.74 4.58
N THR A 179 26.33 -16.21 5.12
CA THR A 179 25.13 -16.54 4.36
C THR A 179 23.91 -15.94 5.05
N LEU A 180 22.84 -15.74 4.28
CA LEU A 180 21.56 -15.31 4.87
C LEU A 180 21.12 -16.20 6.04
N LEU A 181 21.35 -17.52 5.94
CA LEU A 181 21.05 -18.47 6.99
C LEU A 181 21.91 -18.24 8.24
N SER A 182 23.22 -18.02 8.08
CA SER A 182 24.11 -17.73 9.22
C SER A 182 23.71 -16.45 9.96
N PHE A 183 23.30 -15.40 9.23
CA PHE A 183 22.79 -14.17 9.85
C PHE A 183 21.48 -14.41 10.59
N TYR A 184 20.57 -15.20 10.03
CA TYR A 184 19.34 -15.57 10.72
C TYR A 184 19.64 -16.35 12.02
N GLU A 185 20.54 -17.34 11.97
CA GLU A 185 20.89 -18.16 13.12
C GLU A 185 21.61 -17.36 14.21
N GLU A 186 22.49 -16.41 13.84
CA GLU A 186 23.13 -15.45 14.77
C GLU A 186 22.07 -14.66 15.55
N MET A 187 20.99 -14.23 14.88
CA MET A 187 19.92 -13.43 15.48
C MET A 187 19.01 -14.23 16.42
N CYS A 188 18.94 -15.56 16.25
CA CYS A 188 18.14 -16.47 17.07
C CYS A 188 18.91 -17.18 18.20
N GLY A 189 20.20 -17.47 18.02
CA GLY A 189 20.96 -18.41 18.86
C GLY A 189 22.01 -17.80 19.79
N GLY A 190 22.15 -16.46 19.81
CA GLY A 190 23.14 -15.77 20.66
C GLY A 190 22.78 -15.74 22.15
N LYS A 191 23.75 -15.32 23.01
CA LYS A 191 23.54 -15.13 24.47
C LYS A 191 22.41 -14.14 24.79
N SER A 192 22.13 -13.23 23.88
CA SER A 192 20.97 -12.33 23.92
C SER A 192 20.32 -12.37 22.53
N PRO A 193 19.37 -13.29 22.30
CA PRO A 193 18.74 -13.43 21.00
C PRO A 193 17.92 -12.17 20.70
N LEU A 194 18.05 -11.67 19.47
CA LEU A 194 17.27 -10.54 19.00
C LEU A 194 15.87 -10.97 18.57
N PHE A 195 15.72 -12.22 18.12
CA PHE A 195 14.46 -12.82 17.75
C PHE A 195 14.04 -13.84 18.81
N THR A 196 12.95 -13.56 19.52
CA THR A 196 12.54 -14.31 20.72
C THR A 196 11.24 -15.09 20.54
N ASP A 197 10.31 -14.60 19.73
CA ASP A 197 9.05 -15.31 19.41
C ASP A 197 9.29 -16.53 18.51
N GLU A 198 8.99 -17.72 19.04
CA GLU A 198 9.23 -19.00 18.36
C GLU A 198 8.41 -19.18 17.08
N ARG A 199 7.16 -18.68 17.03
CA ARG A 199 6.28 -18.80 15.86
C ARG A 199 6.81 -17.94 14.72
N ALA A 200 7.15 -16.70 15.03
CA ALA A 200 7.75 -15.78 14.07
C ALA A 200 9.12 -16.28 13.58
N CYS A 201 9.97 -16.79 14.48
CA CYS A 201 11.25 -17.41 14.11
C CYS A 201 11.04 -18.59 13.15
N LYS A 202 10.10 -19.50 13.45
CA LYS A 202 9.82 -20.66 12.60
C LYS A 202 9.34 -20.27 11.19
N SER A 203 8.42 -19.31 11.09
CA SER A 203 7.96 -18.78 9.78
C SER A 203 9.10 -18.10 9.02
N LEU A 204 9.87 -17.24 9.70
CA LEU A 204 10.99 -16.54 9.10
C LEU A 204 12.08 -17.50 8.62
N ARG A 205 12.36 -18.58 9.35
CA ARG A 205 13.29 -19.63 8.92
C ARG A 205 12.87 -20.25 7.59
N GLN A 206 11.57 -20.54 7.42
CA GLN A 206 11.06 -21.08 6.17
C GLN A 206 11.18 -20.08 5.01
N LEU A 207 10.97 -18.79 5.26
CA LEU A 207 11.20 -17.74 4.26
C LEU A 207 12.67 -17.66 3.85
N VAL A 208 13.58 -17.67 4.83
CA VAL A 208 15.03 -17.67 4.59
C VAL A 208 15.47 -18.89 3.78
N GLN A 209 15.02 -20.09 4.15
CA GLN A 209 15.33 -21.33 3.42
C GLN A 209 14.84 -21.28 1.97
N LYS A 210 13.58 -20.88 1.75
CA LYS A 210 13.02 -20.72 0.40
C LYS A 210 13.76 -19.68 -0.42
N SER A 211 14.21 -18.58 0.20
CA SER A 211 15.01 -17.57 -0.49
C SER A 211 16.36 -18.13 -0.91
N VAL A 212 17.02 -18.94 -0.08
CA VAL A 212 18.28 -19.63 -0.43
C VAL A 212 18.07 -20.62 -1.59
N GLU A 213 17.00 -21.42 -1.56
CA GLU A 213 16.66 -22.36 -2.64
C GLU A 213 16.42 -21.64 -3.98
N ARG A 214 15.82 -20.44 -3.95
CA ARG A 214 15.51 -19.62 -5.12
C ARG A 214 16.61 -18.65 -5.52
N LYS A 215 17.77 -18.63 -4.85
CA LYS A 215 18.84 -17.63 -5.02
C LYS A 215 19.27 -17.40 -6.48
N ASN A 216 19.22 -18.45 -7.30
CA ASN A 216 19.64 -18.38 -8.70
C ASN A 216 18.49 -18.05 -9.67
N ASN A 217 17.25 -18.05 -9.18
CA ASN A 217 16.05 -17.79 -9.98
C ASN A 217 15.78 -16.28 -10.12
N SER A 218 16.20 -15.47 -9.14
CA SER A 218 15.97 -14.04 -9.15
C SER A 218 17.05 -13.28 -8.37
N ILE A 219 17.47 -12.14 -8.93
CA ILE A 219 18.42 -11.22 -8.30
C ILE A 219 17.79 -10.38 -7.18
N LEU A 220 16.47 -10.46 -7.03
CA LEU A 220 15.68 -9.76 -6.01
C LEU A 220 15.35 -10.66 -4.81
N GLU A 221 15.84 -11.91 -4.79
CA GLU A 221 15.76 -12.77 -3.61
C GLU A 221 16.69 -12.26 -2.52
N LEU A 222 16.24 -12.32 -1.27
CA LEU A 222 17.04 -11.84 -0.13
C LEU A 222 18.40 -12.54 -0.03
N SER A 223 18.47 -13.83 -0.36
CA SER A 223 19.74 -14.59 -0.38
C SER A 223 20.71 -14.08 -1.44
N ALA A 224 20.23 -13.75 -2.64
CA ALA A 224 21.04 -13.21 -3.73
C ALA A 224 21.55 -11.80 -3.39
N ILE A 225 20.68 -10.99 -2.78
CA ILE A 225 21.02 -9.65 -2.28
C ILE A 225 22.06 -9.74 -1.17
N THR A 226 21.92 -10.70 -0.27
CA THR A 226 22.86 -10.92 0.83
C THR A 226 24.26 -11.20 0.31
N ASP A 227 24.42 -12.09 -0.67
CA ASP A 227 25.73 -12.35 -1.31
C ASP A 227 26.35 -11.06 -1.89
N CYS A 228 25.53 -10.21 -2.52
CA CYS A 228 26.01 -8.95 -3.09
C CYS A 228 26.44 -7.92 -2.03
N LEU A 229 25.91 -8.02 -0.81
CA LEU A 229 26.21 -7.10 0.29
C LEU A 229 27.39 -7.56 1.15
N ILE A 230 27.78 -8.83 1.10
CA ILE A 230 28.85 -9.39 1.97
C ILE A 230 30.05 -9.91 1.19
N CYS A 231 30.13 -9.58 -0.11
CA CYS A 231 31.33 -9.83 -0.88
C CYS A 231 32.47 -8.87 -0.47
N GLU A 232 33.69 -9.20 -0.88
CA GLU A 232 34.92 -8.44 -0.53
C GLU A 232 34.84 -6.97 -0.95
N GLU A 233 34.18 -6.70 -2.07
CA GLU A 233 33.95 -5.37 -2.61
C GLU A 233 32.59 -4.77 -2.16
N GLY A 234 31.93 -5.39 -1.20
CA GLY A 234 30.64 -4.98 -0.66
C GLY A 234 30.71 -3.70 0.20
N PRO A 235 29.55 -3.17 0.63
CA PRO A 235 29.54 -2.06 1.57
C PRO A 235 30.15 -2.47 2.90
N LYS A 236 30.92 -1.55 3.52
CA LYS A 236 31.38 -1.71 4.91
C LYS A 236 30.23 -2.01 5.88
N GLU A 237 29.04 -1.48 5.61
CA GLU A 237 27.83 -1.72 6.42
C GLU A 237 26.98 -2.91 5.94
N GLY A 238 27.47 -3.76 5.03
CA GLY A 238 26.68 -4.85 4.42
C GLY A 238 26.03 -5.80 5.44
N LYS A 239 26.79 -6.21 6.46
CA LYS A 239 26.26 -7.02 7.58
C LYS A 239 25.09 -6.32 8.28
N LYS A 240 25.24 -5.03 8.62
CA LYS A 240 24.18 -4.22 9.25
C LYS A 240 22.97 -4.11 8.32
N ILE A 241 23.21 -3.99 7.01
CA ILE A 241 22.12 -3.91 6.04
C ILE A 241 21.28 -5.19 6.06
N VAL A 242 21.93 -6.36 5.96
CA VAL A 242 21.28 -7.67 6.00
C VAL A 242 20.53 -7.89 7.31
N GLN A 243 21.14 -7.55 8.45
CA GLN A 243 20.48 -7.65 9.76
C GLN A 243 19.20 -6.82 9.86
N ASN A 244 19.19 -5.61 9.30
CA ASN A 244 17.99 -4.77 9.26
C ASN A 244 16.91 -5.31 8.32
N LEU A 245 17.28 -5.90 7.18
CA LEU A 245 16.32 -6.57 6.28
C LEU A 245 15.65 -7.74 7.02
N LEU A 246 16.43 -8.57 7.73
CA LEU A 246 15.92 -9.66 8.57
C LEU A 246 15.05 -9.15 9.72
N ARG A 247 15.43 -8.06 10.40
CA ARG A 247 14.60 -7.43 11.45
C ARG A 247 13.26 -6.96 10.90
N GLY A 248 13.22 -6.41 9.69
CA GLY A 248 11.99 -5.97 9.05
C GLY A 248 11.03 -7.13 8.82
N LEU A 249 11.54 -8.23 8.26
CA LEU A 249 10.77 -9.47 8.08
C LEU A 249 10.30 -10.04 9.41
N TYR A 250 11.15 -10.08 10.43
CA TYR A 250 10.79 -10.55 11.76
C TYR A 250 9.65 -9.73 12.38
N GLN A 251 9.71 -8.39 12.27
CA GLN A 251 8.63 -7.52 12.74
C GLN A 251 7.32 -7.73 11.96
N ASP A 252 7.38 -8.06 10.67
CA ASP A 252 6.20 -8.42 9.89
C ASP A 252 5.60 -9.75 10.33
N GLU A 253 6.43 -10.75 10.62
CA GLU A 253 5.98 -12.03 11.18
C GLU A 253 5.35 -11.87 12.58
N LEU A 254 5.90 -11.02 13.44
CA LEU A 254 5.29 -10.69 14.73
C LEU A 254 3.89 -10.09 14.55
N LEU A 255 3.75 -9.10 13.68
CA LEU A 255 2.45 -8.49 13.37
C LEU A 255 1.49 -9.48 12.71
N TYR A 256 1.99 -10.41 11.90
CA TYR A 256 1.17 -11.46 11.30
C TYR A 256 0.59 -12.38 12.38
N TRP A 257 1.42 -12.85 13.31
CA TRP A 257 0.96 -13.73 14.38
C TRP A 257 0.05 -13.02 15.37
N GLU A 258 0.29 -11.74 15.66
CA GLU A 258 -0.67 -10.90 16.40
C GLU A 258 -2.01 -10.82 15.66
N ALA A 259 -2.00 -10.63 14.34
CA ALA A 259 -3.22 -10.59 13.53
C ALA A 259 -3.96 -11.94 13.54
N VAL A 260 -3.24 -13.07 13.53
CA VAL A 260 -3.82 -14.41 13.67
C VAL A 260 -4.52 -14.54 15.04
N ASP A 261 -3.84 -14.16 16.12
CA ASP A 261 -4.37 -14.25 17.48
C ASP A 261 -5.63 -13.35 17.65
N LEU A 262 -5.61 -12.13 17.09
CA LEU A 262 -6.77 -11.23 17.05
C LEU A 262 -7.94 -11.84 16.26
N CYS A 263 -7.68 -12.48 15.12
CA CYS A 263 -8.74 -13.11 14.33
C CYS A 263 -9.32 -14.36 15.01
N GLN A 264 -8.51 -15.12 15.74
CA GLN A 264 -8.96 -16.31 16.47
C GLN A 264 -9.81 -15.95 17.69
N THR A 265 -9.48 -14.86 18.38
CA THR A 265 -10.19 -14.39 19.57
C THR A 265 -11.42 -13.55 19.24
N ALA A 266 -11.51 -12.98 18.03
CA ALA A 266 -12.66 -12.21 17.59
C ALA A 266 -13.97 -13.02 17.60
N GLN A 267 -15.06 -12.35 18.00
CA GLN A 267 -16.39 -12.95 17.96
C GLN A 267 -16.79 -13.30 16.53
N ARG A 268 -17.23 -14.55 16.34
CA ARG A 268 -17.66 -15.07 15.03
C ARG A 268 -19.16 -14.90 14.88
N HIS A 269 -19.56 -14.19 13.83
CA HIS A 269 -20.95 -13.97 13.46
C HIS A 269 -21.31 -14.87 12.27
N THR A 270 -22.39 -15.64 12.39
CA THR A 270 -22.90 -16.43 11.27
C THR A 270 -23.64 -15.54 10.29
N VAL A 271 -23.27 -15.62 9.01
CA VAL A 271 -23.89 -14.94 7.89
C VAL A 271 -24.50 -15.99 6.99
N LYS A 272 -25.84 -15.97 6.89
CA LYS A 272 -26.57 -16.84 5.99
C LYS A 272 -26.54 -16.25 4.59
N THR A 273 -26.15 -17.07 3.63
CA THR A 273 -26.05 -16.68 2.22
C THR A 273 -26.89 -17.62 1.39
N GLN A 274 -27.50 -17.11 0.33
CA GLN A 274 -28.27 -17.94 -0.59
C GLN A 274 -27.69 -17.83 -1.99
N HIS A 275 -27.21 -18.94 -2.53
CA HIS A 275 -26.65 -19.01 -3.88
C HIS A 275 -27.28 -20.17 -4.66
N TYR A 276 -27.87 -19.89 -5.82
CA TYR A 276 -28.64 -20.85 -6.62
C TYR A 276 -29.64 -21.70 -5.80
N GLY A 277 -30.35 -21.06 -4.87
CA GLY A 277 -31.33 -21.73 -4.01
C GLY A 277 -30.76 -22.56 -2.86
N LYS A 278 -29.44 -22.76 -2.78
CA LYS A 278 -28.76 -23.40 -1.64
C LYS A 278 -28.39 -22.36 -0.60
N GLU A 279 -28.74 -22.64 0.66
CA GLU A 279 -28.32 -21.84 1.81
C GLU A 279 -26.94 -22.31 2.27
N THR A 280 -26.01 -21.37 2.40
CA THR A 280 -24.66 -21.60 2.91
C THR A 280 -24.35 -20.64 4.03
N GLU A 281 -23.71 -21.14 5.08
CA GLU A 281 -23.25 -20.32 6.20
C GLU A 281 -21.81 -19.89 6.01
N ILE A 282 -21.56 -18.61 6.24
CA ILE A 282 -20.23 -18.00 6.22
C ILE A 282 -19.99 -17.38 7.59
N LYS A 283 -18.75 -17.36 8.08
CA LYS A 283 -18.41 -16.61 9.30
C LYS A 283 -17.87 -15.23 8.96
N ALA A 284 -18.36 -14.24 9.69
CA ALA A 284 -17.85 -12.88 9.71
C ALA A 284 -17.20 -12.58 11.06
N ILE A 285 -16.13 -11.80 11.06
CA ILE A 285 -15.53 -11.25 12.29
C ILE A 285 -15.41 -9.73 12.19
N PHE A 286 -15.37 -9.09 13.36
CA PHE A 286 -15.06 -7.68 13.51
C PHE A 286 -13.82 -7.53 14.40
N VAL A 287 -12.85 -6.75 13.96
CA VAL A 287 -11.59 -6.52 14.68
C VAL A 287 -11.30 -5.02 14.73
N GLN A 288 -11.00 -4.52 15.91
CA GLN A 288 -10.53 -3.14 16.10
C GLN A 288 -9.02 -3.12 16.22
N THR A 289 -8.33 -2.69 15.17
CA THR A 289 -6.86 -2.64 15.13
C THR A 289 -6.37 -1.84 13.92
N ASP A 290 -5.17 -1.25 14.06
CA ASP A 290 -4.42 -0.67 12.94
C ASP A 290 -3.57 -1.71 12.19
N ASN A 291 -3.57 -2.97 12.63
CA ASN A 291 -2.75 -4.01 12.04
C ASN A 291 -3.17 -4.29 10.58
N PRO A 292 -2.31 -4.00 9.59
CA PRO A 292 -2.66 -4.11 8.17
C PRO A 292 -2.72 -5.56 7.68
N LEU A 293 -2.29 -6.53 8.50
CA LEU A 293 -2.21 -7.94 8.14
C LEU A 293 -3.48 -8.73 8.50
N ILE A 294 -4.45 -8.12 9.20
CA ILE A 294 -5.73 -8.77 9.53
C ILE A 294 -6.41 -9.43 8.32
N PRO A 295 -6.54 -8.79 7.14
CA PRO A 295 -7.17 -9.42 5.99
C PRO A 295 -6.38 -10.62 5.45
N HIS A 296 -5.06 -10.64 5.64
CA HIS A 296 -4.23 -11.76 5.24
C HIS A 296 -4.37 -12.92 6.23
N ALA A 297 -4.21 -12.62 7.52
CA ALA A 297 -4.33 -13.58 8.61
C ALA A 297 -5.72 -14.23 8.69
N SER A 298 -6.81 -13.48 8.43
CA SER A 298 -8.17 -14.01 8.51
C SER A 298 -8.45 -15.18 7.56
N HIS A 299 -7.70 -15.27 6.46
CA HIS A 299 -7.83 -16.33 5.45
C HIS A 299 -6.74 -17.40 5.57
N SER A 300 -5.91 -17.34 6.61
CA SER A 300 -4.82 -18.27 6.80
C SER A 300 -5.31 -19.64 7.28
N LYS A 301 -4.41 -20.64 7.20
CA LYS A 301 -4.69 -22.01 7.65
C LYS A 301 -4.85 -22.09 9.17
N GLU A 302 -4.35 -21.11 9.90
CA GLU A 302 -4.37 -21.05 11.36
C GLU A 302 -5.68 -20.49 11.90
N VAL A 303 -6.38 -19.64 11.14
CA VAL A 303 -7.64 -19.01 11.58
C VAL A 303 -8.87 -19.81 11.09
N GLN A 304 -8.87 -20.23 9.82
CA GLN A 304 -9.90 -20.98 9.08
C GLN A 304 -11.37 -20.53 9.21
N GLY A 305 -12.12 -20.66 8.11
CA GLY A 305 -13.59 -20.56 8.13
C GLY A 305 -14.15 -19.14 8.21
N ILE A 306 -13.31 -18.10 8.12
CA ILE A 306 -13.74 -16.70 8.02
C ILE A 306 -13.87 -16.33 6.55
N GLY A 307 -15.07 -15.93 6.13
CA GLY A 307 -15.31 -15.46 4.77
C GLY A 307 -15.47 -13.94 4.66
N ILE A 308 -15.72 -13.25 5.78
CA ILE A 308 -15.88 -11.80 5.83
C ILE A 308 -15.10 -11.27 7.03
N VAL A 309 -14.26 -10.27 6.84
CA VAL A 309 -13.57 -9.57 7.93
C VAL A 309 -13.84 -8.07 7.84
N VAL A 310 -14.27 -7.51 8.95
CA VAL A 310 -14.45 -6.07 9.14
C VAL A 310 -13.35 -5.60 10.07
N VAL A 311 -12.61 -4.59 9.64
CA VAL A 311 -11.52 -3.98 10.40
C VAL A 311 -11.84 -2.53 10.66
N GLN A 312 -11.77 -2.12 11.92
CA GLN A 312 -11.84 -0.71 12.33
C GLN A 312 -10.48 -0.28 12.84
N ASN A 313 -9.94 0.79 12.27
CA ASN A 313 -8.67 1.36 12.74
C ASN A 313 -8.91 2.31 13.94
N VAL A 314 -7.84 2.80 14.57
CA VAL A 314 -7.93 3.67 15.75
C VAL A 314 -8.58 5.02 15.42
N ALA A 315 -8.46 5.49 14.17
CA ALA A 315 -9.14 6.70 13.71
C ALA A 315 -10.66 6.49 13.51
N GLY A 316 -11.20 5.28 13.67
CA GLY A 316 -12.60 4.95 13.47
C GLY A 316 -12.98 4.59 12.03
N ASN A 317 -12.02 4.64 11.10
CA ASN A 317 -12.20 4.27 9.69
C ASN A 317 -12.40 2.75 9.56
N LEU A 318 -13.27 2.32 8.63
CA LEU A 318 -13.66 0.93 8.44
C LEU A 318 -13.18 0.35 7.11
N ALA A 319 -12.80 -0.92 7.10
CA ALA A 319 -12.60 -1.70 5.88
C ALA A 319 -13.23 -3.09 5.98
N ILE A 320 -13.89 -3.50 4.92
CA ILE A 320 -14.54 -4.80 4.78
C ILE A 320 -13.81 -5.57 3.67
N TYR A 321 -13.34 -6.76 4.02
CA TYR A 321 -12.72 -7.70 3.10
C TYR A 321 -13.53 -8.98 3.06
N MET A 322 -13.76 -9.50 1.87
CA MET A 322 -14.44 -10.78 1.68
C MET A 322 -13.57 -11.74 0.88
N ASP A 323 -13.67 -13.03 1.20
CA ASP A 323 -13.05 -14.07 0.40
C ASP A 323 -13.59 -14.00 -1.04
N GLN A 324 -12.66 -13.91 -2.00
CA GLN A 324 -12.96 -13.82 -3.42
C GLN A 324 -13.70 -15.06 -3.95
N LYS A 325 -13.52 -16.21 -3.30
CA LYS A 325 -14.17 -17.48 -3.67
C LYS A 325 -15.66 -17.52 -3.33
N LEU A 326 -16.16 -16.64 -2.47
CA LEU A 326 -17.56 -16.65 -2.07
C LEU A 326 -18.46 -16.21 -3.22
N PRO A 327 -19.49 -16.98 -3.61
CA PRO A 327 -20.30 -16.65 -4.78
C PRO A 327 -21.42 -15.63 -4.45
N VAL A 328 -21.08 -14.57 -3.73
CA VAL A 328 -22.01 -13.54 -3.27
C VAL A 328 -21.67 -12.16 -3.83
N SER A 329 -22.70 -11.38 -4.11
CA SER A 329 -22.58 -10.00 -4.58
C SER A 329 -22.55 -9.03 -3.41
N LEU A 330 -21.64 -8.06 -3.50
CA LEU A 330 -21.48 -7.00 -2.50
C LEU A 330 -22.44 -5.83 -2.72
N VAL A 331 -23.24 -5.83 -3.80
CA VAL A 331 -24.13 -4.71 -4.16
C VAL A 331 -25.13 -4.40 -3.04
N CYS A 332 -25.81 -5.40 -2.49
CA CYS A 332 -26.79 -5.18 -1.42
C CYS A 332 -26.11 -4.65 -0.15
N LEU A 333 -24.93 -5.18 0.20
CA LEU A 333 -24.16 -4.69 1.35
C LEU A 333 -23.73 -3.24 1.14
N TRP A 334 -23.28 -2.90 -0.07
CA TRP A 334 -22.92 -1.53 -0.45
C TRP A 334 -24.10 -0.56 -0.29
N GLN A 335 -25.30 -0.94 -0.78
CA GLN A 335 -26.51 -0.14 -0.59
C GLN A 335 -26.86 0.04 0.89
N MET A 336 -26.72 -1.01 1.71
CA MET A 336 -26.97 -0.93 3.16
C MET A 336 -25.98 0.03 3.83
N ILE A 337 -24.69 -0.02 3.49
CA ILE A 337 -23.67 0.88 4.04
C ILE A 337 -23.98 2.34 3.68
N GLN A 338 -24.26 2.62 2.40
CA GLN A 338 -24.64 3.97 1.98
C GLN A 338 -25.93 4.46 2.67
N THR A 339 -26.90 3.57 2.86
CA THR A 339 -28.12 3.89 3.60
C THR A 339 -27.81 4.25 5.06
N LEU A 340 -26.96 3.48 5.74
CA LEU A 340 -26.56 3.73 7.11
C LEU A 340 -25.84 5.09 7.25
N GLU A 341 -25.02 5.48 6.27
CA GLU A 341 -24.41 6.82 6.23
C GLU A 341 -25.43 7.94 6.08
N LEU A 342 -26.42 7.78 5.18
CA LEU A 342 -27.48 8.77 5.00
C LEU A 342 -28.30 8.94 6.28
N LEU A 343 -28.67 7.82 6.92
CA LEU A 343 -29.38 7.83 8.19
C LEU A 343 -28.56 8.53 9.29
N ALA A 344 -27.26 8.23 9.37
CA ALA A 344 -26.36 8.90 10.31
C ALA A 344 -26.20 10.40 10.03
N SER A 345 -26.37 10.81 8.77
CA SER A 345 -26.38 12.21 8.33
C SER A 345 -27.75 12.90 8.52
N GLY A 346 -28.73 12.22 9.14
CA GLY A 346 -30.04 12.78 9.48
C GLY A 346 -31.13 12.62 8.42
N TRP A 347 -30.90 11.83 7.37
CA TRP A 347 -31.93 11.59 6.36
C TRP A 347 -33.14 10.84 6.92
N ASN A 348 -34.32 11.25 6.47
CA ASN A 348 -35.54 10.51 6.76
C ASN A 348 -35.51 9.16 6.00
N PRO A 349 -35.70 8.01 6.68
CA PRO A 349 -35.68 6.69 6.03
C PRO A 349 -36.63 6.54 4.83
N ARG A 350 -37.74 7.27 4.83
CA ARG A 350 -38.74 7.25 3.74
C ARG A 350 -38.26 7.92 2.46
N ASN A 351 -37.24 8.76 2.55
CA ASN A 351 -36.67 9.52 1.43
C ASN A 351 -35.45 8.84 0.83
N ILE A 352 -34.96 7.74 1.42
CA ILE A 352 -33.75 7.07 0.95
C ILE A 352 -33.98 6.45 -0.44
N PRO A 353 -33.20 6.84 -1.46
CA PRO A 353 -33.38 6.35 -2.82
C PRO A 353 -32.70 4.99 -3.01
N TRP A 354 -33.19 3.94 -2.34
CA TRP A 354 -32.55 2.61 -2.28
C TRP A 354 -31.99 2.11 -3.62
N GLN A 355 -32.76 2.20 -4.71
CA GLN A 355 -32.33 1.72 -6.04
C GLN A 355 -31.17 2.54 -6.64
N ALA A 356 -31.07 3.84 -6.33
CA ALA A 356 -29.99 4.70 -6.81
C ALA A 356 -28.65 4.41 -6.12
N LEU A 357 -28.68 3.82 -4.91
CA LEU A 357 -27.48 3.46 -4.14
C LEU A 357 -26.75 2.21 -4.67
N LYS A 358 -27.19 1.62 -5.80
CA LYS A 358 -26.47 0.50 -6.41
C LYS A 358 -25.17 0.93 -7.08
N VAL A 359 -25.15 2.16 -7.58
CA VAL A 359 -24.01 2.72 -8.31
C VAL A 359 -23.03 3.33 -7.30
N VAL A 360 -21.75 3.31 -7.65
CA VAL A 360 -20.69 3.94 -6.85
C VAL A 360 -20.76 5.45 -7.11
N ASP A 361 -20.57 6.26 -6.08
CA ASP A 361 -20.52 7.74 -6.14
C ASP A 361 -21.83 8.48 -6.49
N THR A 362 -23.01 7.86 -6.34
CA THR A 362 -24.27 8.49 -6.80
C THR A 362 -24.89 9.52 -5.87
N HIS A 363 -24.50 9.59 -4.59
CA HIS A 363 -25.17 10.47 -3.62
C HIS A 363 -24.22 11.53 -3.05
N ALA A 364 -24.51 12.80 -3.35
CA ALA A 364 -23.65 13.94 -3.04
C ALA A 364 -23.16 13.99 -1.58
N ASP A 365 -24.05 13.71 -0.61
CA ASP A 365 -23.72 13.75 0.82
C ASP A 365 -22.69 12.71 1.29
N ILE A 366 -22.39 11.70 0.46
CA ILE A 366 -21.53 10.56 0.84
C ILE A 366 -20.52 10.16 -0.25
N GLN A 367 -20.48 10.85 -1.40
CA GLN A 367 -19.73 10.46 -2.60
C GLN A 367 -18.20 10.40 -2.44
N ASP A 368 -17.65 10.91 -1.33
CA ASP A 368 -16.20 10.85 -1.04
C ASP A 368 -15.87 10.10 0.26
N LYS A 369 -16.88 9.57 0.96
CA LYS A 369 -16.68 8.92 2.27
C LYS A 369 -16.26 7.46 2.15
N TRP A 370 -16.71 6.78 1.10
CA TRP A 370 -16.52 5.34 0.94
C TRP A 370 -16.01 5.01 -0.46
N LYS A 371 -15.07 4.07 -0.53
CA LYS A 371 -14.58 3.47 -1.77
C LYS A 371 -14.97 2.03 -1.86
N TYR A 372 -15.48 1.64 -3.02
CA TYR A 372 -15.89 0.27 -3.31
C TYR A 372 -15.11 -0.31 -4.49
N ILE A 373 -14.33 -1.36 -4.24
CA ILE A 373 -13.50 -2.04 -5.26
C ILE A 373 -14.11 -3.42 -5.55
N PHE A 374 -15.06 -3.46 -6.49
CA PHE A 374 -15.85 -4.64 -6.83
C PHE A 374 -14.98 -5.87 -7.13
N ARG A 375 -13.97 -5.72 -8.01
CA ARG A 375 -13.08 -6.83 -8.44
C ARG A 375 -12.30 -7.45 -7.28
N LYS A 376 -12.01 -6.69 -6.23
CA LYS A 376 -11.25 -7.17 -5.06
C LYS A 376 -12.15 -7.56 -3.89
N LYS A 377 -13.48 -7.50 -4.06
CA LYS A 377 -14.49 -7.66 -2.99
C LYS A 377 -14.13 -6.91 -1.71
N LYS A 378 -13.82 -5.62 -1.88
CA LYS A 378 -13.33 -4.74 -0.82
C LYS A 378 -14.16 -3.46 -0.73
N ILE A 379 -14.58 -3.07 0.47
CA ILE A 379 -15.24 -1.79 0.76
C ILE A 379 -14.40 -1.08 1.84
N MET A 380 -14.18 0.23 1.71
CA MET A 380 -13.36 0.99 2.66
C MET A 380 -13.90 2.41 2.87
N ASN A 381 -13.89 2.89 4.10
CA ASN A 381 -14.02 4.29 4.46
C ASN A 381 -12.69 4.74 5.05
N GLY A 382 -11.96 5.60 4.35
CA GLY A 382 -10.71 6.23 4.81
C GLY A 382 -9.56 5.31 5.26
N PHE A 383 -9.75 3.98 5.26
CA PHE A 383 -8.82 3.04 5.88
C PHE A 383 -7.44 3.03 5.22
N SER A 384 -7.31 3.57 4.01
CA SER A 384 -6.03 3.78 3.32
C SER A 384 -5.85 5.19 2.76
N GLN A 385 -6.61 6.18 3.25
CA GLN A 385 -6.60 7.57 2.78
C GLN A 385 -6.62 8.52 3.97
N GLY A 386 -5.68 9.46 4.00
CA GLY A 386 -5.49 10.37 5.14
C GLY A 386 -6.64 11.34 5.37
N ASP A 387 -7.34 11.73 4.30
CA ASP A 387 -8.24 12.90 4.33
C ASP A 387 -9.74 12.54 4.38
N VAL A 388 -10.05 11.26 4.57
CA VAL A 388 -11.45 10.81 4.66
C VAL A 388 -11.86 10.71 6.13
N PRO A 389 -12.92 11.42 6.55
CA PRO A 389 -13.39 11.35 7.92
C PRO A 389 -13.93 9.97 8.26
N ALA A 390 -13.77 9.60 9.53
CA ALA A 390 -14.31 8.36 10.07
C ALA A 390 -15.82 8.29 9.89
N THR A 391 -16.29 7.10 9.51
CA THR A 391 -17.71 6.80 9.43
C THR A 391 -18.41 6.96 10.78
N ALA A 392 -19.64 7.48 10.74
CA ALA A 392 -20.52 7.50 11.90
C ALA A 392 -21.19 6.13 12.17
N ILE A 393 -20.98 5.14 11.28
CA ILE A 393 -21.54 3.80 11.40
C ILE A 393 -20.81 3.03 12.50
N LYS A 394 -21.56 2.57 13.51
CA LYS A 394 -21.05 1.68 14.55
C LYS A 394 -20.79 0.27 14.00
N GLY A 395 -19.77 -0.41 14.53
CA GLY A 395 -19.39 -1.76 14.09
C GLY A 395 -20.53 -2.78 14.16
N GLU A 396 -21.39 -2.69 15.18
CA GLU A 396 -22.54 -3.57 15.35
C GLU A 396 -23.60 -3.38 14.26
N ALA A 397 -23.86 -2.13 13.87
CA ALA A 397 -24.79 -1.81 12.78
C ALA A 397 -24.28 -2.37 11.45
N LEU A 398 -22.95 -2.34 11.25
CA LEU A 398 -22.32 -2.89 10.06
C LEU A 398 -22.38 -4.43 10.04
N LEU A 399 -22.09 -5.10 11.17
CA LEU A 399 -22.25 -6.55 11.31
C LEU A 399 -23.70 -6.98 11.05
N TYR A 400 -24.66 -6.21 11.56
CA TYR A 400 -26.08 -6.46 11.34
C TYR A 400 -26.47 -6.32 9.86
N ALA A 401 -25.96 -5.32 9.15
CA ALA A 401 -26.13 -5.21 7.70
C ALA A 401 -25.52 -6.42 6.96
N ILE A 402 -24.30 -6.83 7.32
CA ILE A 402 -23.61 -8.00 6.75
C ILE A 402 -24.45 -9.28 6.89
N GLN A 403 -25.08 -9.51 8.04
CA GLN A 403 -25.95 -10.67 8.28
C GLN A 403 -27.16 -10.74 7.35
N HIS A 404 -27.64 -9.60 6.84
CA HIS A 404 -28.84 -9.51 6.02
C HIS A 404 -28.55 -9.34 4.52
N ALA A 405 -27.36 -8.86 4.15
CA ALA A 405 -27.03 -8.44 2.80
C ALA A 405 -27.03 -9.57 1.76
N PHE A 406 -26.78 -10.81 2.17
CA PHE A 406 -26.50 -11.94 1.25
C PHE A 406 -27.61 -12.99 1.20
N HIS A 407 -28.76 -12.70 1.81
CA HIS A 407 -29.93 -13.58 1.82
C HIS A 407 -31.13 -12.87 1.17
N SER A 408 -31.89 -13.59 0.34
CA SER A 408 -33.05 -13.03 -0.39
C SER A 408 -34.10 -12.41 0.52
N TYR A 409 -34.43 -13.07 1.63
CA TYR A 409 -35.30 -12.54 2.69
C TYR A 409 -34.61 -11.56 3.66
N GLY A 410 -33.28 -11.50 3.66
CA GLY A 410 -32.51 -10.67 4.59
C GLY A 410 -32.65 -9.19 4.27
N VAL A 411 -32.45 -8.82 2.99
CA VAL A 411 -32.52 -7.42 2.55
C VAL A 411 -33.91 -6.79 2.83
N PRO A 412 -35.05 -7.40 2.45
CA PRO A 412 -36.36 -6.83 2.73
C PRO A 412 -36.69 -6.76 4.23
N LYS A 413 -36.18 -7.69 5.04
CA LYS A 413 -36.32 -7.66 6.49
C LYS A 413 -35.59 -6.44 7.06
N TRP A 414 -34.31 -6.31 6.72
CA TRP A 414 -33.47 -5.19 7.16
C TRP A 414 -34.05 -3.83 6.74
N MET A 415 -34.50 -3.70 5.47
CA MET A 415 -35.12 -2.45 4.99
C MET A 415 -36.36 -2.07 5.81
N ARG A 416 -37.22 -3.04 6.18
CA ARG A 416 -38.40 -2.77 7.02
C ARG A 416 -38.01 -2.32 8.42
N GLU A 417 -37.01 -2.95 9.02
CA GLU A 417 -36.50 -2.59 10.35
C GLU A 417 -35.88 -1.19 10.36
N GLN A 418 -35.29 -0.75 9.25
CA GLN A 418 -34.80 0.63 9.07
C GLN A 418 -35.89 1.62 8.65
N GLY A 419 -37.14 1.20 8.43
CA GLY A 419 -38.23 2.08 7.99
C GLY A 419 -38.14 2.54 6.53
N ILE A 420 -37.36 1.87 5.70
CA ILE A 420 -37.16 2.19 4.28
C ILE A 420 -38.33 1.66 3.47
N ILE A 421 -39.09 2.56 2.85
CA ILE A 421 -40.25 2.19 2.04
C ILE A 421 -39.75 1.76 0.65
N ALA A 422 -39.93 0.48 0.32
CA ALA A 422 -39.85 0.04 -1.07
C ALA A 422 -40.98 0.73 -1.85
N ARG A 423 -40.71 1.87 -2.51
CA ARG A 423 -41.72 2.56 -3.32
C ARG A 423 -42.31 1.55 -4.32
N LYS A 424 -43.63 1.35 -4.25
CA LYS A 424 -44.40 0.86 -5.39
C LYS A 424 -44.13 1.80 -6.56
N ARG A 425 -43.90 1.25 -7.76
CA ARG A 425 -43.76 2.01 -9.03
C ARG A 425 -44.80 3.13 -9.08
N SER A 426 -44.37 4.38 -8.93
CA SER A 426 -45.20 5.54 -9.23
C SER A 426 -44.91 5.96 -10.66
N VAL A 427 -45.94 5.85 -11.49
CA VAL A 427 -46.05 6.40 -12.83
C VAL A 427 -45.66 7.88 -12.81
N ALA A 428 -44.96 8.29 -13.87
CA ALA A 428 -44.42 9.62 -14.11
C ALA A 428 -45.45 10.73 -13.98
N HIS A 429 -45.04 11.88 -13.44
CA HIS A 429 -45.44 13.21 -13.94
C HIS A 429 -44.29 14.20 -13.64
N GLN A 430 -43.71 14.75 -14.72
CA GLN A 430 -42.94 15.99 -14.70
C GLN A 430 -43.87 17.15 -14.34
N PRO A 431 -43.32 18.22 -13.76
CA PRO A 431 -43.21 19.44 -14.55
C PRO A 431 -41.83 20.12 -14.44
N THR A 432 -41.45 20.69 -15.57
CA THR A 432 -40.34 21.61 -15.84
C THR A 432 -40.41 22.89 -15.02
N SER A 433 -39.25 23.38 -14.57
CA SER A 433 -38.83 24.77 -14.86
C SER A 433 -37.34 24.96 -14.52
N GLU A 434 -36.69 25.70 -15.43
CA GLU A 434 -35.30 26.10 -15.43
C GLU A 434 -35.03 27.21 -14.40
N ALA A 435 -33.84 27.20 -13.78
CA ALA A 435 -32.98 28.37 -13.60
C ALA A 435 -31.57 27.94 -13.16
N LYS A 436 -30.57 28.54 -13.78
CA LYS A 436 -29.11 28.27 -13.66
C LYS A 436 -28.45 29.45 -12.89
N PRO A 437 -27.12 29.48 -12.70
CA PRO A 437 -26.39 29.15 -11.46
C PRO A 437 -25.74 30.38 -10.79
N THR A 438 -25.17 30.21 -9.59
CA THR A 438 -24.03 31.04 -9.14
C THR A 438 -23.24 30.31 -8.06
N ASP A 439 -21.93 30.22 -8.29
CA ASP A 439 -20.84 29.87 -7.39
C ASP A 439 -19.70 30.87 -7.75
N PRO A 440 -18.65 31.14 -6.94
CA PRO A 440 -18.05 30.24 -5.96
C PRO A 440 -17.58 30.86 -4.62
N SER A 441 -17.09 29.95 -3.77
CA SER A 441 -16.43 30.11 -2.46
C SER A 441 -14.88 30.33 -2.60
N PRO A 442 -14.01 30.09 -1.59
CA PRO A 442 -13.34 31.07 -0.71
C PRO A 442 -11.78 31.05 -0.79
N GLU A 443 -11.09 31.87 0.02
CA GLU A 443 -9.70 31.65 0.47
C GLU A 443 -9.67 31.61 2.01
N PRO A 444 -8.85 30.76 2.65
CA PRO A 444 -7.72 31.34 3.38
C PRO A 444 -6.43 30.50 3.49
N ALA A 445 -5.34 31.27 3.59
CA ALA A 445 -4.20 31.20 4.52
C ALA A 445 -3.26 29.98 4.60
N THR A 446 -1.98 30.34 4.47
CA THR A 446 -0.74 29.59 4.63
C THR A 446 -0.41 29.25 6.09
N ALA A 447 0.22 28.09 6.31
CA ALA A 447 0.84 27.70 7.59
C ALA A 447 2.35 27.40 7.39
N ALA A 448 3.13 27.81 8.38
CA ALA A 448 4.58 27.95 8.38
C ALA A 448 5.36 26.62 8.44
N ALA A 449 6.57 26.66 7.88
CA ALA A 449 7.55 25.58 7.85
C ALA A 449 8.37 25.52 9.15
N GLY A 450 8.56 24.30 9.66
CA GLY A 450 9.57 23.98 10.68
C GLY A 450 10.68 23.14 10.05
N THR A 451 11.92 23.60 10.16
CA THR A 451 13.16 22.91 9.78
C THR A 451 13.56 21.89 10.86
N ASN A 452 14.19 20.77 10.48
CA ASN A 452 15.01 19.97 11.41
C ASN A 452 16.16 19.26 10.68
N ASP A 453 17.34 19.38 11.32
CA ASP A 453 18.66 18.95 10.86
C ASP A 453 18.90 17.44 10.94
N LEU A 454 19.72 16.97 10.00
CA LEU A 454 20.03 15.56 9.71
C LEU A 454 20.90 14.88 10.79
N GLU A 455 21.63 15.64 11.61
CA GLU A 455 22.58 15.09 12.60
C GLU A 455 21.91 14.66 13.92
N GLU A 456 20.76 15.23 14.27
CA GLU A 456 20.05 14.88 15.50
C GLU A 456 19.26 13.56 15.37
N ALA A 457 18.81 13.23 14.16
CA ALA A 457 18.09 12.01 13.85
C ALA A 457 18.98 10.75 13.89
N ILE A 458 20.28 10.90 13.65
CA ILE A 458 21.24 9.78 13.65
C ILE A 458 21.66 9.41 15.08
N ASN A 459 21.74 10.39 16.00
CA ASN A 459 22.23 10.17 17.36
C ASN A 459 21.16 9.73 18.38
N ASN A 460 19.87 9.83 18.06
CA ASN A 460 18.77 9.50 18.99
C ASN A 460 18.16 8.09 18.84
N ALA A 461 18.78 7.19 18.08
CA ALA A 461 18.36 5.79 17.98
C ALA A 461 18.74 4.98 19.25
N LYS A 462 18.09 5.26 20.38
CA LYS A 462 18.07 4.32 21.52
C LYS A 462 16.96 3.28 21.29
N PRO A 463 17.23 1.99 21.51
CA PRO A 463 16.19 0.97 21.48
C PRO A 463 15.14 1.29 22.56
N GLN A 464 13.86 1.36 22.17
CA GLN A 464 12.77 1.47 23.13
C GLN A 464 12.78 0.20 24.01
N LYS A 465 13.03 0.38 25.31
CA LYS A 465 12.80 -0.67 26.30
C LYS A 465 11.29 -0.97 26.37
N PRO A 466 10.90 -2.25 26.52
CA PRO A 466 9.50 -2.58 26.76
C PRO A 466 9.04 -1.94 28.07
N ARG A 467 7.96 -1.15 28.01
CA ARG A 467 7.28 -0.63 29.20
C ARG A 467 6.62 -1.81 29.92
N GLY A 468 7.25 -2.26 31.01
CA GLY A 468 6.65 -3.17 31.97
C GLY A 468 5.38 -2.56 32.56
N ARG A 469 4.30 -3.34 32.52
CA ARG A 469 3.00 -3.06 33.12
C ARG A 469 3.18 -3.01 34.65
N LYS A 470 3.09 -1.81 35.25
CA LYS A 470 2.85 -1.68 36.69
C LYS A 470 1.38 -1.99 36.94
N THR A 471 1.09 -3.13 37.55
CA THR A 471 -0.19 -3.37 38.21
C THR A 471 -0.08 -2.89 39.65
N SER A 472 -0.82 -1.83 39.95
CA SER A 472 -1.21 -1.43 41.29
C SER A 472 -2.16 -2.49 41.87
N SER A 473 -1.78 -3.09 42.99
CA SER A 473 -2.72 -3.74 43.90
C SER A 473 -2.47 -3.18 45.30
N GLU A 474 -3.20 -2.12 45.64
CA GLU A 474 -3.57 -1.85 47.02
C GLU A 474 -4.70 -2.81 47.38
N LYS A 475 -4.50 -3.61 48.43
CA LYS A 475 -5.53 -3.91 49.41
C LYS A 475 -4.87 -4.24 50.75
N ASP A 476 -5.33 -3.52 51.75
CA ASP A 476 -5.08 -3.68 53.17
C ASP A 476 -5.27 -5.12 53.63
N GLU A 477 -4.36 -5.60 54.49
CA GLU A 477 -4.75 -6.36 55.68
C GLU A 477 -3.61 -6.40 56.71
N GLN A 478 -3.86 -5.63 57.78
CA GLN A 478 -3.52 -5.80 59.19
C GLN A 478 -2.42 -6.81 59.60
N ALA A 479 -1.46 -6.28 60.36
CA ALA A 479 -0.57 -7.02 61.27
C ALA A 479 -1.37 -7.78 62.36
N PRO A 480 -0.81 -8.83 62.98
CA PRO A 480 0.01 -8.62 64.19
C PRO A 480 1.28 -9.51 64.26
N VAL A 481 2.41 -8.96 64.72
CA VAL A 481 3.06 -9.15 66.04
C VAL A 481 3.72 -10.52 66.29
N ALA A 482 5.05 -10.43 66.43
CA ALA A 482 6.00 -11.23 67.24
C ALA A 482 6.01 -12.77 67.13
N ALA A 483 7.10 -13.32 66.57
CA ALA A 483 8.28 -13.79 67.31
C ALA A 483 9.41 -14.10 66.31
#